data_AF-A0A5B6TMI3-F1
#
_entry.id   AF-A0A5B6TMI3-F1
#
_cell.length_a   1.000
_cell.length_b   1.000
_cell.length_c   1.000
_cell.angle_alpha   90.00
_cell.angle_beta   90.00
_cell.angle_gamma   90.00
#
_symmetry.space_group_name_H-M   'P 1'
#
loop_
_entity.id
_entity.type
_entity.pdbx_description
1 polymer ?
#
loop_
_entity_poly.entity_id
_entity_poly.type
_entity_poly.pdbx_seq_one_letter_code
_entity_poly.pdbx_strand_id
1 'polypeptide(L)'
;MVHVSVHNKALKAWDERSSWPFGVREWAAGGQIGNLQLPHDWWTWNIADPHTRQIKIADIIGKIQKIALPFFDRFDTPHRLAEELTGSEVVGFSFPQDAVRFVFWQLGAEAAERCLAFWIKRFDDLRGFRLDRDEPGLLDQPGGVTGVQNLAKVARTMRIGLRI
;
A
#
# COMPACT_ATOMS: atom_id res chain seq x y z
N MET A 1 -1.30 -17.50 -11.86
CA MET A 1 -0.76 -16.35 -11.10
C MET A 1 -1.15 -16.53 -9.65
N VAL A 2 -0.31 -16.11 -8.71
CA VAL A 2 -0.55 -16.25 -7.27
C VAL A 2 -0.66 -14.85 -6.66
N HIS A 3 -1.77 -14.60 -5.96
CA HIS A 3 -1.99 -13.38 -5.18
C HIS A 3 -1.83 -13.69 -3.70
N VAL A 4 -1.20 -12.76 -3.00
CA VAL A 4 -0.93 -12.81 -1.57
C VAL A 4 -1.43 -11.49 -0.99
N SER A 5 -2.44 -11.57 -0.13
CA SER A 5 -3.12 -10.39 0.42
C SER A 5 -3.36 -10.56 1.90
N VAL A 6 -3.18 -9.46 2.64
CA VAL A 6 -3.52 -9.36 4.06
C VAL A 6 -4.82 -8.58 4.20
N HIS A 7 -5.77 -9.19 4.91
CA HIS A 7 -7.07 -8.61 5.21
C HIS A 7 -7.25 -8.48 6.72
N ASN A 8 -7.76 -7.34 7.18
CA ASN A 8 -7.95 -7.04 8.59
C ASN A 8 -9.31 -6.35 8.83
N LYS A 9 -10.17 -7.03 9.59
CA LYS A 9 -11.50 -6.52 9.96
C LYS A 9 -11.45 -5.32 10.91
N ALA A 10 -10.45 -5.25 11.78
CA ALA A 10 -10.27 -4.12 12.69
C ALA A 10 -9.86 -2.84 11.93
N LEU A 11 -9.06 -2.98 10.88
CA LEU A 11 -8.73 -1.89 9.97
C LEU A 11 -9.97 -1.42 9.19
N LYS A 12 -10.80 -2.35 8.69
CA LYS A 12 -12.09 -1.99 8.08
C LYS A 12 -12.99 -1.22 9.05
N ALA A 13 -13.16 -1.73 10.28
CA ALA A 13 -13.96 -1.05 11.29
C ALA A 13 -13.37 0.33 11.66
N TRP A 14 -12.06 0.51 11.51
CA TRP A 14 -11.40 1.80 11.68
C TRP A 14 -11.71 2.76 10.53
N ASP A 15 -11.73 2.29 9.28
CA ASP A 15 -12.18 3.11 8.15
C ASP A 15 -13.61 3.60 8.36
N GLU A 16 -14.53 2.72 8.78
CA GLU A 16 -15.95 3.02 8.95
C GLU A 16 -16.21 4.17 9.94
N ARG A 17 -15.35 4.31 10.95
CA ARG A 17 -15.44 5.35 11.98
C ARG A 17 -14.48 6.52 11.77
N SER A 18 -13.51 6.38 10.87
CA SER A 18 -12.58 7.44 10.54
C SER A 18 -13.11 8.23 9.33
N SER A 19 -12.54 9.40 9.09
CA SER A 19 -12.85 10.18 7.88
C SER A 19 -12.05 9.68 6.66
N TRP A 20 -11.81 8.38 6.54
CA TRP A 20 -11.00 7.83 5.46
C TRP A 20 -11.64 8.15 4.09
N PRO A 21 -10.92 8.80 3.15
CA PRO A 21 -11.55 9.35 1.94
C PRO A 21 -11.74 8.35 0.80
N PHE A 22 -11.41 7.08 1.01
CA PHE A 22 -11.61 6.01 0.02
C PHE A 22 -12.58 4.97 0.56
N GLY A 23 -13.04 4.06 -0.31
CA GLY A 23 -13.95 3.00 0.09
C GLY A 23 -13.41 2.18 1.25
N VAL A 24 -14.28 1.94 2.23
CA VAL A 24 -14.06 1.05 3.38
C VAL A 24 -13.66 -0.35 2.88
N ARG A 25 -12.53 -0.89 3.36
CA ARG A 25 -12.06 -2.21 2.91
C ARG A 25 -11.26 -2.96 3.97
N GLU A 26 -11.32 -4.28 3.95
CA GLU A 26 -10.50 -5.13 4.83
C GLU A 26 -9.06 -5.25 4.35
N TRP A 27 -8.80 -5.02 3.06
CA TRP A 27 -7.46 -5.14 2.49
C TRP A 27 -6.49 -4.15 3.12
N ALA A 28 -5.38 -4.65 3.65
CA ALA A 28 -4.32 -3.86 4.27
C ALA A 28 -3.11 -3.70 3.34
N ALA A 29 -2.66 -4.81 2.74
CA ALA A 29 -1.51 -4.86 1.85
C ALA A 29 -1.50 -6.18 1.05
N GLY A 30 -0.67 -6.24 0.03
CA GLY A 30 -0.45 -7.43 -0.77
C GLY A 30 -0.36 -7.13 -2.25
N GLY A 31 -0.54 -8.17 -3.06
CA GLY A 31 -0.48 -8.10 -4.50
C GLY A 31 -0.14 -9.44 -5.12
N GLN A 32 0.38 -9.42 -6.34
CA GLN A 32 0.97 -10.61 -6.93
C GLN A 32 2.24 -10.96 -6.19
N ILE A 33 2.49 -12.25 -5.98
CA ILE A 33 3.64 -12.72 -5.17
C ILE A 33 4.99 -12.18 -5.67
N GLY A 34 5.17 -11.98 -6.98
CA GLY A 34 6.39 -11.42 -7.54
C GLY A 34 6.57 -9.91 -7.29
N ASN A 35 5.50 -9.19 -6.92
CA ASN A 35 5.56 -7.79 -6.47
C ASN A 35 5.87 -7.67 -4.97
N LEU A 36 5.97 -8.79 -4.24
CA LEU A 36 6.31 -8.81 -2.81
C LEU A 36 7.83 -8.93 -2.56
N GLN A 37 8.63 -8.58 -3.55
CA GLN A 37 10.09 -8.56 -3.50
C GLN A 37 10.63 -7.41 -4.37
N LEU A 38 11.90 -7.06 -4.16
CA LEU A 38 12.64 -6.11 -5.00
C LEU A 38 13.85 -6.81 -5.64
N PRO A 39 14.08 -6.65 -6.96
CA PRO A 39 13.17 -6.01 -7.92
C PRO A 39 11.85 -6.78 -8.07
N HIS A 40 10.79 -6.07 -8.46
CA HIS A 40 9.50 -6.69 -8.78
C HIS A 40 9.63 -7.61 -9.99
N ASP A 41 8.89 -8.71 -9.98
CA ASP A 41 8.90 -9.68 -11.06
C ASP A 41 7.49 -10.19 -11.37
N TRP A 42 7.22 -10.44 -12.65
CA TRP A 42 5.92 -10.93 -13.11
C TRP A 42 5.98 -12.43 -13.38
N TRP A 43 5.38 -13.23 -12.49
CA TRP A 43 5.38 -14.68 -12.64
C TRP A 43 4.06 -15.24 -13.13
N THR A 44 4.18 -16.08 -14.16
CA THR A 44 3.11 -16.93 -14.66
C THR A 44 3.53 -18.38 -14.66
N TRP A 45 2.60 -19.26 -14.29
CA TRP A 45 2.81 -20.70 -14.30
C TRP A 45 1.73 -21.32 -15.16
N ASN A 46 2.15 -22.05 -16.19
CA ASN A 46 1.26 -22.92 -16.94
C ASN A 46 1.21 -24.29 -16.26
N ILE A 47 0.12 -24.56 -15.54
CA ILE A 47 -0.11 -25.85 -14.86
C ILE A 47 -0.97 -26.81 -15.69
N ALA A 48 -1.42 -26.39 -16.88
CA ALA A 48 -2.28 -27.20 -17.73
C ALA A 48 -1.51 -28.38 -18.34
N ASP A 49 -0.27 -28.15 -18.76
CA ASP A 49 0.60 -29.16 -19.34
C ASP A 49 0.98 -30.25 -18.31
N PRO A 50 0.52 -31.51 -18.48
CA PRO A 50 0.78 -32.57 -17.52
C PRO A 50 2.27 -32.93 -17.38
N HIS A 51 3.09 -32.68 -18.40
CA HIS A 51 4.53 -33.00 -18.38
C HIS A 51 5.33 -32.04 -17.49
N THR A 52 4.91 -30.77 -17.41
CA THR A 52 5.59 -29.74 -16.61
C THR A 52 4.87 -29.39 -15.32
N ARG A 53 3.61 -29.84 -15.15
CA ARG A 53 2.73 -29.51 -14.01
C ARG A 53 3.41 -29.65 -12.65
N GLN A 54 4.03 -30.80 -12.36
CA GLN A 54 4.60 -31.05 -11.03
C GLN A 54 5.79 -30.13 -10.73
N ILE A 55 6.62 -29.84 -11.74
CA ILE A 55 7.74 -28.90 -11.60
C ILE A 55 7.20 -27.48 -11.34
N LYS A 56 6.13 -27.07 -12.05
CA LYS A 56 5.50 -25.75 -11.84
C LYS A 56 4.84 -25.64 -10.47
N ILE A 57 4.19 -26.69 -9.97
CA ILE A 57 3.63 -26.73 -8.62
C ILE A 57 4.75 -26.62 -7.57
N ALA A 58 5.85 -27.37 -7.73
CA ALA A 58 6.98 -27.30 -6.82
C ALA A 58 7.61 -25.89 -6.78
N ASP A 59 7.75 -25.23 -7.94
CA ASP A 59 8.23 -23.84 -8.00
C ASP A 59 7.26 -22.87 -7.30
N ILE A 60 5.94 -22.99 -7.55
CA ILE A 60 4.93 -22.18 -6.84
C ILE A 60 5.06 -22.34 -5.32
N ILE A 61 5.16 -23.58 -4.82
CA ILE A 61 5.32 -23.87 -3.39
C ILE A 61 6.60 -23.23 -2.86
N GLY A 62 7.72 -23.37 -3.58
CA GLY A 62 8.99 -22.75 -3.21
C GLY A 62 8.90 -21.23 -3.13
N LYS A 63 8.18 -20.57 -4.06
CA LYS A 63 7.93 -19.13 -4.00
C LYS A 63 7.06 -18.74 -2.82
N ILE A 64 5.99 -19.49 -2.54
CA ILE A 64 5.12 -19.24 -1.37
C ILE A 64 5.94 -19.30 -0.08
N GLN A 65 6.73 -20.37 0.10
CA GLN A 65 7.55 -20.56 1.30
C GLN A 65 8.62 -19.47 1.46
N LYS A 66 9.24 -19.06 0.36
CA LYS A 66 10.33 -18.08 0.39
C LYS A 66 9.87 -16.62 0.46
N ILE A 67 8.67 -16.30 -0.03
CA ILE A 67 8.24 -14.92 -0.23
C ILE A 67 6.93 -14.62 0.51
N ALA A 68 5.90 -15.44 0.29
CA ALA A 68 4.59 -15.18 0.89
C ALA A 68 4.60 -15.37 2.42
N LEU A 69 5.24 -16.44 2.92
CA LEU A 69 5.30 -16.66 4.37
C LEU A 69 6.07 -15.55 5.11
N PRO A 70 7.31 -15.18 4.70
CA PRO A 70 8.01 -14.07 5.35
C PRO A 70 7.30 -12.74 5.21
N PHE A 71 6.53 -12.53 4.13
CA PHE A 71 5.69 -11.34 3.99
C PHE A 71 4.58 -11.31 5.04
N PHE A 72 3.92 -12.44 5.31
CA PHE A 72 2.90 -12.52 6.35
C PHE A 72 3.47 -12.33 7.76
N ASP A 73 4.66 -12.87 8.05
CA ASP A 73 5.31 -12.74 9.36
C ASP A 73 5.52 -11.26 9.76
N ARG A 74 5.64 -10.34 8.79
CA ARG A 74 5.75 -8.90 9.08
C ARG A 74 4.52 -8.32 9.78
N PHE A 75 3.36 -8.95 9.63
CA PHE A 75 2.10 -8.50 10.21
C PHE A 75 1.89 -9.02 11.64
N ASP A 76 2.77 -9.87 12.16
CA ASP A 76 2.76 -10.26 13.59
C ASP A 76 3.14 -9.09 14.51
N THR A 77 3.89 -8.12 13.98
CA THR A 77 4.26 -6.88 14.69
C THR A 77 3.79 -5.64 13.91
N PRO A 78 2.48 -5.36 13.85
CA PRO A 78 1.94 -4.33 12.96
C PRO A 78 2.40 -2.91 13.32
N HIS A 79 2.68 -2.63 14.60
CA HIS A 79 3.23 -1.35 15.05
C HIS A 79 4.65 -1.12 14.49
N ARG A 80 5.51 -2.13 14.52
CA ARG A 80 6.87 -2.08 13.96
C ARG A 80 6.85 -1.93 12.44
N LEU A 81 5.94 -2.64 11.77
CA LEU A 81 5.74 -2.48 10.32
C LEU A 81 5.28 -1.06 9.97
N ALA A 82 4.41 -0.47 10.79
CA ALA A 82 4.00 0.91 10.62
C ALA A 82 5.15 1.89 10.87
N GLU A 83 6.04 1.64 11.84
CA GLU A 83 7.22 2.47 12.06
C GLU A 83 8.13 2.46 10.83
N GLU A 84 8.37 1.30 10.22
CA GLU A 84 9.13 1.17 8.98
C GLU A 84 8.50 2.00 7.84
N LEU A 85 7.19 1.84 7.64
CA LEU A 85 6.42 2.56 6.62
C LEU A 85 6.45 4.09 6.76
N THR A 86 6.81 4.64 7.93
CA THR A 86 6.87 6.10 8.12
C THR A 86 7.97 6.76 7.27
N GLY A 87 8.99 6.01 6.85
CA GLY A 87 10.16 6.56 6.15
C GLY A 87 10.72 5.70 5.03
N SER A 88 10.07 4.59 4.67
CA SER A 88 10.53 3.71 3.60
C SER A 88 9.39 3.14 2.76
N GLU A 89 9.75 2.69 1.56
CA GLU A 89 8.88 1.84 0.76
C GLU A 89 8.93 0.41 1.29
N VAL A 90 7.76 -0.19 1.46
CA VAL A 90 7.63 -1.57 1.91
C VAL A 90 6.85 -2.37 0.88
N VAL A 91 7.43 -3.48 0.44
CA VAL A 91 6.77 -4.41 -0.49
C VAL A 91 5.40 -4.84 0.02
N GLY A 92 4.41 -4.87 -0.89
CA GLY A 92 3.01 -5.13 -0.57
C GLY A 92 2.18 -3.89 -0.24
N PHE A 93 2.79 -2.72 0.01
CA PHE A 93 2.08 -1.43 0.08
C PHE A 93 2.22 -0.69 -1.26
N SER A 94 1.66 -1.28 -2.32
CA SER A 94 1.80 -0.78 -3.69
C SER A 94 1.19 0.61 -3.94
N PHE A 95 0.36 1.10 -3.03
CA PHE A 95 -0.24 2.42 -3.12
C PHE A 95 0.15 3.27 -1.90
N PRO A 96 0.72 4.47 -2.10
CA PRO A 96 1.15 5.36 -1.03
C PRO A 96 0.07 5.65 0.01
N GLN A 97 -1.18 5.85 -0.44
CA GLN A 97 -2.29 6.12 0.47
C GLN A 97 -2.55 4.93 1.42
N ASP A 98 -2.25 3.70 1.01
CA ASP A 98 -2.43 2.52 1.86
C ASP A 98 -1.33 2.39 2.92
N ALA A 99 -0.10 2.81 2.61
CA ALA A 99 0.94 2.98 3.61
C ALA A 99 0.53 4.02 4.65
N VAL A 100 0.09 5.22 4.21
CA VAL A 100 -0.35 6.29 5.12
C VAL A 100 -1.54 5.84 5.97
N ARG A 101 -2.51 5.13 5.37
CA ARG A 101 -3.67 4.55 6.09
C ARG A 101 -3.23 3.61 7.20
N PHE A 102 -2.34 2.67 6.89
CA PHE A 102 -1.86 1.67 7.85
C PHE A 102 -1.06 2.33 8.98
N VAL A 103 -0.21 3.30 8.65
CA VAL A 103 0.54 4.09 9.63
C VAL A 103 -0.40 4.88 10.53
N PHE A 104 -1.42 5.54 9.97
CA PHE A 104 -2.41 6.26 10.78
C PHE A 104 -3.10 5.31 11.74
N TRP A 105 -3.61 4.20 11.23
CA TRP A 105 -4.34 3.23 12.05
C TRP A 105 -3.50 2.68 13.21
N GLN A 106 -2.20 2.44 13.01
CA GLN A 106 -1.31 1.86 14.02
C GLN A 106 -0.67 2.89 14.96
N LEU A 107 -0.24 4.04 14.42
CA LEU A 107 0.64 5.00 15.11
C LEU A 107 0.03 6.40 15.28
N GLY A 108 -1.13 6.65 14.66
CA GLY A 108 -1.82 7.93 14.73
C GLY A 108 -1.33 8.99 13.73
N ALA A 109 -1.88 10.19 13.89
CA ALA A 109 -1.76 11.29 12.93
C ALA A 109 -0.32 11.75 12.70
N GLU A 110 0.47 11.95 13.74
CA GLU A 110 1.84 12.48 13.63
C GLU A 110 2.75 11.56 12.80
N ALA A 111 2.64 10.25 13.00
CA ALA A 111 3.37 9.26 12.21
C ALA A 111 2.86 9.21 10.76
N ALA A 112 1.54 9.34 10.55
CA ALA A 112 0.95 9.40 9.22
C ALA A 112 1.43 10.63 8.44
N GLU A 113 1.64 11.78 9.10
CA GLU A 113 2.23 12.97 8.50
C GLU A 113 3.67 12.74 8.01
N ARG A 114 4.48 12.01 8.78
CA ARG A 114 5.84 11.63 8.35
C ARG A 114 5.81 10.71 7.13
N CYS A 115 4.94 9.69 7.15
CA CYS A 115 4.74 8.78 6.02
C CYS A 115 4.29 9.54 4.77
N LEU A 116 3.34 10.47 4.92
CA LEU A 116 2.86 11.35 3.87
C LEU A 116 4.01 12.19 3.28
N ALA A 117 4.80 12.85 4.12
CA ALA A 117 5.95 13.65 3.71
C ALA A 117 7.01 12.84 2.96
N PHE A 118 7.27 11.60 3.40
CA PHE A 118 8.15 10.67 2.71
C PHE A 118 7.71 10.44 1.26
N TRP A 119 6.43 10.09 1.05
CA TRP A 119 5.92 9.82 -0.30
C TRP A 119 5.86 11.05 -1.19
N ILE A 120 5.49 12.22 -0.65
CA ILE A 120 5.48 13.47 -1.43
C ILE A 120 6.89 13.80 -1.92
N LYS A 121 7.89 13.69 -1.04
CA LYS A 121 9.31 13.87 -1.41
C LYS A 121 9.74 12.85 -2.46
N ARG A 122 9.28 11.61 -2.33
CA ARG A 122 9.60 10.51 -3.26
C ARG A 122 9.05 10.74 -4.66
N PHE A 123 7.89 11.37 -4.78
CA PHE A 123 7.28 11.75 -6.06
C PHE A 123 7.86 13.05 -6.66
N ASP A 124 8.56 13.84 -5.86
CA ASP A 124 9.11 15.15 -6.25
C ASP A 124 8.04 16.12 -6.79
N ASP A 125 6.82 16.06 -6.23
CA ASP A 125 5.68 16.88 -6.66
C ASP A 125 4.95 17.51 -5.47
N LEU A 126 5.68 18.35 -4.72
CA LEU A 126 5.12 19.11 -3.62
C LEU A 126 4.09 20.15 -4.08
N ARG A 127 4.29 20.71 -5.30
CA ARG A 127 3.39 21.73 -5.84
C ARG A 127 2.03 21.12 -6.21
N GLY A 128 2.01 20.00 -6.94
CA GLY A 128 0.79 19.27 -7.26
C GLY A 128 0.05 18.85 -6.00
N PHE A 129 0.78 18.29 -5.02
CA PHE A 129 0.22 17.94 -3.71
C PHE A 129 -0.54 19.11 -3.05
N ARG A 130 0.08 20.30 -2.96
CA ARG A 130 -0.53 21.47 -2.31
C ARG A 130 -1.75 21.97 -3.07
N LEU A 131 -1.65 22.07 -4.40
CA LEU A 131 -2.78 22.46 -5.25
C LEU A 131 -3.99 21.53 -5.05
N ASP A 132 -3.77 20.21 -5.12
CA ASP A 132 -4.85 19.24 -4.98
C ASP A 132 -5.41 19.16 -3.56
N ARG A 133 -4.61 19.49 -2.55
CA ARG A 133 -5.03 19.52 -1.14
C ARG A 133 -5.95 20.72 -0.89
N ASP A 134 -5.49 21.91 -1.28
CA ASP A 134 -6.08 23.19 -0.90
C ASP A 134 -7.19 23.63 -1.86
N GLU A 135 -7.09 23.29 -3.15
CA GLU A 135 -8.01 23.71 -4.22
C GLU A 135 -8.46 22.50 -5.08
N PRO A 136 -9.26 21.57 -4.52
CA PRO A 136 -9.70 20.39 -5.25
C PRO A 136 -10.50 20.74 -6.51
N GLY A 137 -10.13 20.13 -7.65
CA GLY A 137 -10.89 20.22 -8.91
C GLY A 137 -10.24 21.09 -10.00
N LEU A 138 -9.10 21.74 -9.74
CA LEU A 138 -8.34 22.47 -10.77
C LEU A 138 -7.56 21.55 -11.72
N LEU A 139 -7.30 20.31 -11.31
CA LEU A 139 -6.48 19.32 -12.05
C LEU A 139 -7.25 18.02 -12.38
N ASP A 140 -8.58 18.05 -12.46
CA ASP A 140 -9.39 16.93 -12.99
C ASP A 140 -9.13 16.79 -14.50
N GLN A 141 -7.90 16.41 -14.86
CA GLN A 141 -7.56 15.98 -16.20
C GLN A 141 -8.03 14.53 -16.37
N PRO A 142 -8.68 14.21 -17.50
CA PRO A 142 -9.02 12.83 -17.82
C PRO A 142 -7.72 12.06 -18.13
N GLY A 143 -7.18 11.37 -17.12
CA GLY A 143 -5.88 10.71 -17.28
C GLY A 143 -5.25 10.13 -16.00
N GLY A 144 -6.07 9.56 -15.09
CA GLY A 144 -5.59 8.77 -13.96
C GLY A 144 -5.23 9.57 -12.71
N VAL A 145 -5.83 9.20 -11.58
CA VAL A 145 -5.50 9.80 -10.29
C VAL A 145 -4.06 9.43 -9.93
N THR A 146 -3.17 10.41 -9.82
CA THR A 146 -1.76 10.18 -9.47
C THR A 146 -1.63 9.76 -8.00
N GLY A 147 -0.50 9.14 -7.62
CA GLY A 147 -0.20 8.86 -6.22
C GLY A 147 -0.27 10.12 -5.34
N VAL A 148 0.16 11.26 -5.88
CA VAL A 148 0.15 12.57 -5.22
C VAL A 148 -1.27 13.08 -4.95
N GLN A 149 -2.16 12.99 -5.94
CA GLN A 149 -3.58 13.36 -5.79
C GLN A 149 -4.28 12.55 -4.70
N ASN A 150 -4.00 11.24 -4.64
CA ASN A 150 -4.54 10.38 -3.58
C ASN A 150 -4.03 10.82 -2.20
N LEU A 151 -2.75 11.13 -2.08
CA LEU A 151 -2.16 11.64 -0.84
C LEU A 151 -2.73 13.00 -0.43
N ALA A 152 -2.95 13.91 -1.37
CA ALA A 152 -3.58 15.21 -1.12
C ALA A 152 -5.02 15.06 -0.60
N LYS A 153 -5.78 14.11 -1.17
CA LYS A 153 -7.11 13.74 -0.69
C LYS A 153 -7.06 13.22 0.75
N VAL A 154 -6.11 12.34 1.09
CA VAL A 154 -5.90 11.88 2.48
C VAL A 154 -5.62 13.06 3.40
N ALA A 155 -4.64 13.90 3.05
CA ALA A 155 -4.23 15.04 3.85
C ALA A 155 -5.42 15.97 4.18
N ARG A 156 -6.21 16.33 3.17
CA ARG A 156 -7.40 17.18 3.34
C ARG A 156 -8.45 16.53 4.24
N THR A 157 -8.87 15.31 3.92
CA THR A 157 -10.02 14.70 4.61
C THR A 157 -9.66 14.28 6.04
N MET A 158 -8.44 13.78 6.25
CA MET A 158 -7.96 13.35 7.56
C MET A 158 -7.35 14.50 8.38
N ARG A 159 -7.23 15.70 7.79
CA ARG A 159 -6.62 16.90 8.41
C ARG A 159 -5.19 16.67 8.92
N ILE A 160 -4.39 15.98 8.12
CA ILE A 160 -2.97 15.72 8.39
C ILE A 160 -2.10 16.39 7.34
N GLY A 161 -0.86 16.76 7.69
CA GLY A 161 0.11 17.32 6.75
C GLY A 161 -0.18 18.77 6.40
N LEU A 162 -0.85 19.50 7.28
CA LEU A 162 -1.19 20.92 7.11
C LEU A 162 0.05 21.83 7.08
N ARG A 163 1.17 21.35 7.59
CA ARG A 163 2.47 22.05 7.62
C ARG A 163 3.40 21.65 6.49
N ILE A 164 2.99 20.68 5.66
CA ILE A 164 3.74 20.22 4.49
C ILE A 164 3.49 21.17 3.31
#